data_AF-K2B7N8-F1
#
_entry.id   AF-K2B7N8-F1
#
_cell.length_a   1.000
_cell.length_b   1.000
_cell.length_c   1.000
_cell.angle_alpha   90.00
_cell.angle_beta   90.00
_cell.angle_gamma   90.00
#
_symmetry.space_group_name_H-M   'P 1'
#
loop_
_entity.id
_entity.type
_entity.pdbx_description
1 polymer ?
#
loop_
_entity_poly.entity_id
_entity_poly.type
_entity_poly.pdbx_seq_one_letter_code
_entity_poly.pdbx_strand_id
1 'polypeptide(L)'
;MAKSTVSQLKKSLTKIKWQESYASFILGAIIVIVLGLLVANFFSRRGGQQIDTGEQTTQSKEQAMAQEKQEYKVVAGDSLSKISEKYYGSMDLWPVLARENNIANPNIIFVDSTLNIPAKSDAENAQGEMAVTSYQVTEGETFFKIAEKVYGNGSRWTVLHQANGGRRLPNGNPLVMAGTAIVVPR
;
A
#
# COMPACT_ATOMS: atom_id res chain seq x y z
N MET A 1 -75.39 -68.65 -6.33
CA MET A 1 -74.95 -69.71 -5.41
C MET A 1 -74.36 -70.86 -6.22
N ALA A 2 -73.07 -71.14 -6.07
CA ALA A 2 -72.37 -72.43 -6.27
C ALA A 2 -70.89 -72.14 -6.61
N LYS A 3 -70.02 -72.46 -5.65
CA LYS A 3 -68.57 -72.60 -5.80
C LYS A 3 -68.29 -73.83 -6.67
N SER A 4 -67.18 -73.85 -7.40
CA SER A 4 -66.26 -75.01 -7.46
C SER A 4 -65.14 -74.75 -8.47
N THR A 5 -63.90 -74.50 -8.05
CA THR A 5 -62.85 -75.47 -7.66
C THR A 5 -61.91 -75.79 -8.80
N VAL A 6 -60.61 -75.69 -8.48
CA VAL A 6 -59.59 -76.68 -8.83
C VAL A 6 -59.30 -76.81 -10.31
N SER A 7 -58.19 -76.23 -10.76
CA SER A 7 -57.10 -77.01 -11.37
C SER A 7 -55.98 -76.05 -11.71
N GLN A 8 -54.83 -76.16 -11.06
CA GLN A 8 -53.64 -76.66 -11.75
C GLN A 8 -53.22 -75.75 -12.90
N LEU A 9 -52.28 -74.85 -12.61
CA LEU A 9 -51.06 -74.71 -13.41
C LEU A 9 -50.09 -73.85 -12.61
N LYS A 10 -49.65 -74.45 -11.49
CA LYS A 10 -48.28 -74.21 -11.04
C LYS A 10 -47.35 -74.56 -12.20
N LYS A 11 -46.26 -73.79 -12.29
CA LYS A 11 -44.94 -74.21 -12.77
C LYS A 11 -44.61 -73.80 -14.21
N SER A 12 -44.15 -72.57 -14.34
CA SER A 12 -43.03 -72.24 -15.23
C SER A 12 -41.96 -71.54 -14.38
N LEU A 13 -40.92 -72.30 -14.03
CA LEU A 13 -39.72 -71.83 -13.37
C LEU A 13 -38.77 -71.31 -14.46
N THR A 14 -38.53 -70.01 -14.51
CA THR A 14 -37.40 -69.44 -15.25
C THR A 14 -36.40 -68.80 -14.29
N LYS A 15 -35.18 -69.32 -14.38
CA LYS A 15 -33.99 -69.04 -13.58
C LYS A 15 -33.52 -67.60 -13.78
N ILE A 16 -33.46 -66.81 -12.72
CA ILE A 16 -32.76 -65.51 -12.73
C ILE A 16 -31.28 -65.75 -12.40
N LYS A 17 -30.40 -65.41 -13.35
CA LYS A 17 -28.94 -65.56 -13.31
C LYS A 17 -28.29 -64.43 -12.51
N TRP A 18 -27.48 -64.78 -11.52
CA TRP A 18 -26.70 -63.91 -10.64
C TRP A 18 -25.31 -63.57 -11.22
N GLN A 19 -25.23 -62.88 -12.37
CA GLN A 19 -23.93 -62.54 -12.98
C GLN A 19 -23.80 -61.07 -13.42
N GLU A 20 -24.80 -60.22 -13.18
CA GLU A 20 -24.82 -58.84 -13.72
C GLU A 20 -24.69 -57.74 -12.63
N SER A 21 -24.74 -58.07 -11.32
CA SER A 21 -24.82 -57.04 -10.27
C SER A 21 -23.49 -56.44 -9.79
N TYR A 22 -22.34 -57.00 -10.19
CA TYR A 22 -21.04 -56.42 -9.83
C TYR A 22 -20.46 -55.52 -10.90
N ALA A 23 -20.97 -55.57 -12.15
CA ALA A 23 -20.48 -54.76 -13.25
C ALA A 23 -20.59 -53.27 -12.92
N SER A 24 -21.75 -52.82 -12.44
CA SER A 24 -21.96 -51.42 -12.04
C SER A 24 -21.17 -51.02 -10.79
N PHE A 25 -20.95 -51.95 -9.85
CA PHE A 25 -20.15 -51.68 -8.65
C PHE A 25 -18.65 -51.54 -8.98
N ILE A 26 -18.12 -52.44 -9.81
CA ILE A 26 -16.73 -52.42 -10.28
C ILE A 26 -16.50 -51.22 -11.21
N LEU A 27 -17.43 -50.94 -12.13
CA LEU A 27 -17.37 -49.77 -13.01
C LEU A 27 -17.43 -48.46 -12.20
N GLY A 28 -18.27 -48.41 -11.17
CA GLY A 28 -18.30 -47.31 -10.21
C GLY A 28 -16.98 -47.15 -9.44
N ALA A 29 -16.41 -48.24 -8.94
CA ALA A 29 -15.12 -48.22 -8.24
C ALA A 29 -13.97 -47.74 -9.14
N ILE A 30 -13.95 -48.16 -10.41
CA ILE A 30 -12.96 -47.71 -11.40
C ILE A 30 -13.10 -46.21 -11.66
N ILE A 31 -14.33 -45.70 -11.83
CA ILE A 31 -14.58 -44.26 -12.03
C ILE A 31 -14.05 -43.44 -10.84
N VAL A 32 -14.31 -43.89 -9.61
CA VAL A 32 -13.82 -43.20 -8.40
C VAL A 32 -12.30 -43.20 -8.33
N ILE A 33 -11.65 -44.33 -8.66
CA ILE A 33 -10.18 -44.44 -8.69
C ILE A 33 -9.59 -43.53 -9.78
N VAL A 34 -10.16 -43.50 -10.97
CA VAL A 34 -9.69 -42.67 -12.09
C VAL A 34 -9.86 -41.18 -11.79
N LEU A 35 -11.00 -40.77 -11.22
CA LEU A 35 -11.21 -39.39 -10.76
C LEU A 35 -10.23 -39.01 -9.64
N GLY A 36 -9.98 -39.91 -8.69
CA GLY A 36 -8.99 -39.72 -7.63
C GLY A 36 -7.57 -39.52 -8.18
N LEU A 37 -7.15 -40.37 -9.13
CA LEU A 37 -5.84 -40.24 -9.80
C LEU A 37 -5.73 -38.95 -10.63
N LEU A 38 -6.81 -38.50 -11.27
CA LEU A 38 -6.83 -37.23 -12.00
C LEU A 38 -6.72 -36.03 -11.07
N VAL A 39 -7.42 -36.01 -9.93
CA VAL A 39 -7.31 -34.95 -8.91
C VAL A 39 -5.92 -34.95 -8.27
N ALA A 40 -5.37 -36.12 -7.96
CA ALA A 40 -4.03 -36.25 -7.40
C ALA A 40 -2.95 -35.77 -8.40
N ASN A 41 -3.08 -36.10 -9.69
CA ASN A 41 -2.19 -35.58 -10.74
C ASN A 41 -2.39 -34.09 -10.99
N PHE A 42 -3.61 -33.55 -10.83
CA PHE A 42 -3.85 -32.10 -10.91
C PHE A 42 -3.18 -31.33 -9.75
N PHE A 43 -3.31 -31.83 -8.52
CA PHE A 43 -2.67 -31.22 -7.35
C PHE A 43 -1.15 -31.40 -7.35
N SER A 44 -0.65 -32.56 -7.77
CA SER A 44 0.80 -32.82 -7.83
C SER A 44 1.51 -32.04 -8.95
N ARG A 45 0.77 -31.53 -9.95
CA ARG A 45 1.29 -30.63 -11.00
C ARG A 45 1.20 -29.15 -10.64
N ARG A 46 0.60 -28.80 -9.50
CA ARG A 46 0.55 -27.43 -8.95
C ARG A 46 1.46 -27.31 -7.71
N GLY A 47 2.63 -27.97 -7.77
CA GLY A 47 3.69 -27.84 -6.77
C GLY A 47 4.42 -26.51 -6.94
N GLY A 48 3.80 -25.43 -6.45
CA GLY A 48 4.35 -24.08 -6.50
C GLY A 48 3.36 -23.00 -6.12
N GLN A 49 2.48 -23.25 -5.14
CA GLN A 49 1.67 -22.22 -4.49
C GLN A 49 1.13 -22.79 -3.18
N GLN A 50 1.62 -22.26 -2.06
CA GLN A 50 1.12 -22.50 -0.71
C GLN A 50 -0.34 -21.99 -0.63
N ILE A 51 -1.26 -22.88 -0.27
CA ILE A 51 -2.65 -22.54 0.04
C ILE A 51 -2.85 -22.84 1.52
N ASP A 52 -2.84 -21.77 2.32
CA ASP A 52 -3.30 -21.76 3.70
C ASP A 52 -4.72 -21.18 3.69
N THR A 53 -5.67 -21.85 4.31
CA THR A 53 -7.10 -21.46 4.34
C THR A 53 -7.66 -21.96 5.67
N GLY A 54 -8.09 -21.13 6.61
CA GLY A 54 -8.05 -19.68 6.69
C GLY A 54 -8.57 -19.25 8.07
N GLU A 55 -7.92 -18.25 8.64
CA GLU A 55 -8.51 -17.30 9.58
C GLU A 55 -7.74 -15.99 9.41
N GLN A 56 -8.38 -15.06 8.73
CA GLN A 56 -7.90 -13.70 8.52
C GLN A 56 -8.41 -12.83 9.66
N THR A 57 -7.60 -11.84 10.06
CA THR A 57 -7.83 -10.71 11.00
C THR A 57 -7.03 -10.91 12.30
N THR A 58 -5.89 -10.24 12.56
CA THR A 58 -5.67 -8.80 12.43
C THR A 58 -4.17 -8.44 12.37
N GLN A 59 -3.82 -7.59 11.41
CA GLN A 59 -2.81 -6.51 11.47
C GLN A 59 -1.31 -6.84 11.30
N SER A 60 -0.96 -7.25 10.08
CA SER A 60 0.04 -6.47 9.34
C SER A 60 -0.59 -5.14 8.95
N LYS A 61 -0.24 -4.07 9.68
CA LYS A 61 -0.66 -2.70 9.37
C LYS A 61 0.49 -1.97 8.70
N GLU A 62 0.96 -2.50 7.59
CA GLU A 62 1.75 -1.79 6.59
C GLU A 62 0.94 -1.71 5.29
N GLN A 63 -0.33 -1.33 5.45
CA GLN A 63 -1.10 -0.76 4.37
C GLN A 63 -0.81 0.74 4.41
N ALA A 64 -0.27 1.24 3.31
CA ALA A 64 -0.28 2.66 2.97
C ALA A 64 -1.65 3.22 3.31
N MET A 65 -1.74 3.91 4.45
CA MET A 65 -2.88 4.74 4.75
C MET A 65 -2.80 5.89 3.76
N ALA A 66 -3.69 5.90 2.77
CA ALA A 66 -4.26 7.15 2.32
C ALA A 66 -4.96 7.75 3.55
N GLN A 67 -4.16 8.37 4.42
CA GLN A 67 -4.60 8.91 5.68
C GLN A 67 -5.10 10.30 5.34
N GLU A 68 -6.42 10.45 5.29
CA GLU A 68 -7.03 11.76 5.23
C GLU A 68 -6.45 12.65 6.34
N LYS A 69 -6.27 13.92 6.01
CA LYS A 69 -5.88 15.01 6.90
C LYS A 69 -6.49 14.82 8.30
N GLN A 70 -5.66 14.51 9.30
CA GLN A 70 -6.13 14.23 10.66
C GLN A 70 -6.00 15.49 11.52
N GLU A 71 -6.92 15.69 12.46
CA GLU A 71 -6.82 16.76 13.45
C GLU A 71 -6.47 16.19 14.82
N TYR A 72 -5.61 16.87 15.56
CA TYR A 72 -5.19 16.48 16.91
C TYR A 72 -5.35 17.64 17.89
N LYS A 73 -6.05 17.40 19.00
CA LYS A 73 -6.17 18.36 20.09
C LYS A 73 -5.00 18.17 21.07
N VAL A 74 -4.18 19.20 21.23
CA VAL A 74 -3.00 19.21 22.12
C VAL A 74 -3.42 19.05 23.57
N VAL A 75 -2.76 18.16 24.30
CA VAL A 75 -2.99 17.94 25.74
C VAL A 75 -1.78 18.38 26.57
N ALA A 76 -1.98 18.50 27.88
CA ALA A 76 -0.90 18.88 28.79
C ALA A 76 0.28 17.89 28.73
N GLY A 77 1.49 18.41 28.56
CA GLY A 77 2.73 17.61 28.47
C GLY A 77 3.14 17.20 27.05
N ASP A 78 2.35 17.57 26.05
CA ASP A 78 2.70 17.38 24.64
C ASP A 78 3.86 18.27 24.19
N SER A 79 4.52 17.81 23.14
CA SER A 79 5.50 18.57 22.36
C SER A 79 5.36 18.14 20.90
N LEU A 80 5.76 18.99 19.95
CA LEU A 80 5.64 18.66 18.54
C LEU A 80 6.40 17.37 18.16
N SER A 81 7.53 17.08 18.81
CA SER A 81 8.29 15.84 18.59
C SER A 81 7.58 14.59 19.11
N LYS A 82 6.95 14.65 20.30
CA LYS A 82 6.13 13.54 20.80
C LYS A 82 4.89 13.29 19.94
N ILE A 83 4.26 14.36 19.47
CA ILE A 83 3.12 14.28 18.55
C ILE A 83 3.59 13.66 17.22
N SER A 84 4.72 14.14 16.69
CA SER A 84 5.35 13.57 15.50
C SER A 84 5.62 12.07 15.65
N GLU A 85 6.23 11.66 16.77
CA GLU A 85 6.48 10.24 17.05
C GLU A 85 5.19 9.43 17.10
N LYS A 86 4.16 9.95 17.78
CA LYS A 86 2.86 9.28 17.90
C LYS A 86 2.17 9.07 16.55
N TYR A 87 2.25 10.04 15.65
CA TYR A 87 1.51 10.01 14.38
C TYR A 87 2.33 9.44 13.21
N TYR A 88 3.65 9.61 13.24
CA TYR A 88 4.53 9.23 12.13
C TYR A 88 5.52 8.12 12.48
N GLY A 89 5.66 7.78 13.76
CA GLY A 89 6.69 6.86 14.25
C GLY A 89 8.11 7.47 14.22
N SER A 90 8.23 8.78 14.00
CA SER A 90 9.50 9.50 14.02
C SER A 90 9.33 10.85 14.71
N MET A 91 10.27 11.19 15.60
CA MET A 91 10.32 12.53 16.19
C MET A 91 10.72 13.59 15.17
N ASP A 92 11.43 13.24 14.09
CA ASP A 92 12.10 14.18 13.19
C ASP A 92 11.15 14.97 12.28
N LEU A 93 9.89 14.57 12.19
CA LEU A 93 8.86 15.23 11.38
C LEU A 93 8.18 16.41 12.11
N TRP A 94 8.61 16.73 13.34
CA TRP A 94 8.13 17.89 14.08
C TRP A 94 8.27 19.24 13.35
N PRO A 95 9.32 19.51 12.53
CA PRO A 95 9.45 20.79 11.82
C PRO A 95 8.35 20.97 10.77
N VAL A 96 7.92 19.87 10.16
CA VAL A 96 6.83 19.88 9.18
C VAL A 96 5.51 20.16 9.87
N LEU A 97 5.25 19.55 11.03
CA LEU A 97 4.08 19.86 11.86
C LEU A 97 4.02 21.33 12.25
N ALA A 98 5.16 21.91 12.65
CA ALA A 98 5.25 23.33 12.98
C ALA A 98 4.87 24.21 11.77
N ARG A 99 5.44 23.91 10.60
CA ARG A 99 5.20 24.63 9.35
C ARG A 99 3.73 24.55 8.92
N GLU A 100 3.16 23.34 8.90
CA GLU A 100 1.79 23.09 8.47
C GLU A 100 0.76 23.82 9.34
N ASN A 101 1.07 24.02 10.62
CA ASN A 101 0.22 24.69 11.58
C ASN A 101 0.59 26.17 11.82
N ASN A 102 1.50 26.73 11.03
CA ASN A 102 1.97 28.12 11.16
C ASN A 102 2.48 28.46 12.57
N ILE A 103 3.13 27.50 13.22
CA ILE A 103 3.67 27.67 14.58
C ILE A 103 5.01 28.39 14.48
N ALA A 104 5.03 29.66 14.90
CA ALA A 104 6.22 30.50 14.84
C ALA A 104 7.33 30.04 15.81
N ASN A 105 6.97 29.61 17.03
CA ASN A 105 7.90 29.06 18.00
C ASN A 105 7.55 27.59 18.29
N PRO A 106 8.29 26.62 17.73
CA PRO A 106 8.00 25.19 17.87
C PRO A 106 8.04 24.67 19.33
N ASN A 107 8.69 25.41 20.24
CA ASN A 107 8.76 25.07 21.66
C ASN A 107 7.51 25.52 22.44
N ILE A 108 6.60 26.27 21.81
CA ILE A 108 5.38 26.79 22.42
C ILE A 108 4.19 26.28 21.64
N ILE A 109 3.47 25.32 22.21
CA ILE A 109 2.16 24.86 21.75
C ILE A 109 1.16 24.97 22.90
N PHE A 110 -0.08 25.35 22.59
CA PHE A 110 -1.12 25.59 23.59
C PHE A 110 -1.98 24.34 23.79
N VAL A 111 -2.26 24.01 25.03
CA VAL A 111 -3.26 22.98 25.36
C VAL A 111 -4.61 23.37 24.75
N ASP A 112 -5.36 22.36 24.33
CA ASP A 112 -6.64 22.49 23.63
C ASP A 112 -6.58 23.09 22.22
N SER A 113 -5.40 23.48 21.72
CA SER A 113 -5.24 23.85 20.30
C SER A 113 -5.38 22.64 19.40
N THR A 114 -6.01 22.83 18.24
CA THR A 114 -6.14 21.79 17.21
C THR A 114 -5.00 21.94 16.21
N LEU A 115 -4.20 20.89 16.07
CA LEU A 115 -3.18 20.75 15.05
C LEU A 115 -3.72 19.95 13.89
N ASN A 116 -3.50 20.45 12.68
CA ASN A 116 -3.56 19.70 11.46
C ASN A 116 -2.36 18.75 11.35
N ILE A 117 -2.64 17.46 11.20
CA ILE A 117 -1.67 16.38 11.07
C ILE A 117 -1.76 15.87 9.62
N PRO A 118 -0.84 16.30 8.73
CA PRO A 118 -0.79 15.80 7.37
C PRO A 118 -0.48 14.30 7.34
N ALA A 119 -0.79 13.62 6.23
CA ALA A 119 -0.44 12.22 6.04
C ALA A 119 1.08 12.03 6.16
N LYS A 120 1.52 10.87 6.64
CA LYS A 120 2.96 10.59 6.83
C LYS A 120 3.75 10.79 5.54
N SER A 121 3.24 10.30 4.41
CA SER A 121 3.88 10.47 3.10
C SER A 121 4.04 11.95 2.73
N ASP A 122 3.01 12.77 3.01
CA ASP A 122 3.04 14.20 2.73
C ASP A 122 4.02 14.91 3.66
N ALA A 123 4.07 14.48 4.92
CA ALA A 123 5.01 14.99 5.91
C ALA A 123 6.46 14.64 5.54
N GLU A 124 6.73 13.41 5.09
CA GLU A 124 8.05 12.98 4.62
C GLU A 124 8.48 13.69 3.33
N ASN A 125 7.55 13.88 2.39
CA ASN A 125 7.79 14.69 1.20
C ASN A 125 8.10 16.13 1.58
N ALA A 126 7.30 16.73 2.46
CA ALA A 126 7.49 18.06 3.01
C ALA A 126 8.80 18.22 3.80
N GLN A 127 9.25 17.17 4.49
CA GLN A 127 10.54 17.17 5.17
C GLN A 127 11.68 17.07 4.17
N GLY A 128 11.56 16.19 3.18
CA GLY A 128 12.45 16.12 2.03
C GLY A 128 12.50 17.44 1.25
N GLU A 129 11.41 18.20 1.30
CA GLU A 129 11.34 19.57 0.82
C GLU A 129 12.17 20.53 1.70
N MET A 130 11.91 20.54 3.00
CA MET A 130 12.70 21.35 3.93
C MET A 130 14.19 20.99 3.94
N ALA A 131 14.56 19.78 3.53
CA ALA A 131 15.88 19.21 3.75
C ALA A 131 16.90 19.35 2.61
N VAL A 132 16.66 20.11 1.52
CA VAL A 132 17.71 20.17 0.47
C VAL A 132 18.91 21.03 0.79
N THR A 133 20.05 20.39 0.52
CA THR A 133 21.34 20.65 1.12
C THR A 133 22.37 21.26 0.17
N SER A 134 22.34 21.02 -1.15
CA SER A 134 23.16 21.77 -2.12
C SER A 134 22.95 21.27 -3.56
N TYR A 135 23.18 22.11 -4.57
CA TYR A 135 23.27 21.75 -5.98
C TYR A 135 24.54 22.33 -6.61
N GLN A 136 25.30 21.50 -7.34
CA GLN A 136 26.50 21.93 -8.06
C GLN A 136 26.12 22.53 -9.41
N VAL A 137 26.38 23.83 -9.57
CA VAL A 137 26.06 24.58 -10.78
C VAL A 137 27.03 24.24 -11.90
N THR A 138 26.51 23.85 -13.05
CA THR A 138 27.30 23.64 -14.26
C THR A 138 27.38 24.91 -15.12
N GLU A 139 28.31 24.95 -16.08
CA GLU A 139 28.54 26.13 -16.90
C GLU A 139 27.30 26.54 -17.71
N GLY A 140 26.95 27.83 -17.65
CA GLY A 140 25.83 28.39 -18.40
C GLY A 140 24.43 28.08 -17.85
N GLU A 141 24.33 27.50 -16.65
CA GLU A 141 23.03 27.30 -16.00
C GLU A 141 22.44 28.59 -15.43
N THR A 142 21.11 28.64 -15.44
CA THR A 142 20.33 29.71 -14.83
C THR A 142 19.50 29.14 -13.69
N PHE A 143 19.10 29.96 -12.72
CA PHE A 143 18.17 29.49 -11.67
C PHE A 143 16.87 28.94 -12.25
N PHE A 144 16.43 29.38 -13.44
CA PHE A 144 15.26 28.80 -14.12
C PHE A 144 15.49 27.35 -14.51
N LYS A 145 16.58 27.06 -15.24
CA LYS A 145 16.92 25.68 -15.63
C LYS A 145 17.18 24.80 -14.41
N ILE A 146 17.82 25.35 -13.39
CA ILE A 146 18.08 24.60 -12.15
C ILE A 146 16.76 24.33 -11.43
N ALA A 147 15.86 25.32 -11.29
CA ALA A 147 14.55 25.16 -10.68
C ALA A 147 13.69 24.12 -11.42
N GLU A 148 13.74 24.10 -12.75
CA GLU A 148 13.09 23.07 -13.55
C GLU A 148 13.67 21.67 -13.27
N LYS A 149 15.00 21.55 -13.15
CA LYS A 149 15.64 20.26 -12.82
C LYS A 149 15.35 19.79 -11.39
N VAL A 150 15.42 20.69 -10.41
CA VAL A 150 15.37 20.32 -8.98
C VAL A 150 13.95 20.34 -8.41
N TYR A 151 13.04 21.11 -8.99
CA TYR A 151 11.64 21.20 -8.56
C TYR A 151 10.63 20.75 -9.60
N GLY A 152 11.05 20.42 -10.82
CA GLY A 152 10.13 20.18 -11.94
C GLY A 152 9.41 21.45 -12.43
N ASN A 153 9.76 22.63 -11.91
CA ASN A 153 9.08 23.88 -12.21
C ASN A 153 10.07 25.05 -12.26
N GLY A 154 10.41 25.51 -13.46
CA GLY A 154 11.32 26.64 -13.68
C GLY A 154 10.86 27.94 -13.02
N SER A 155 9.55 28.12 -12.79
CA SER A 155 9.00 29.32 -12.13
C SER A 155 9.45 29.45 -10.66
N ARG A 156 9.92 28.36 -10.05
CA ARG A 156 10.52 28.37 -8.70
C ARG A 156 11.94 28.94 -8.66
N TRP A 157 12.46 29.51 -9.77
CA TRP A 157 13.77 30.16 -9.80
C TRP A 157 13.93 31.29 -8.78
N THR A 158 12.84 31.97 -8.42
CA THR A 158 12.84 33.04 -7.41
C THR A 158 13.18 32.51 -6.02
N VAL A 159 12.73 31.29 -5.69
CA VAL A 159 13.06 30.60 -4.44
C VAL A 159 14.55 30.34 -4.34
N LEU A 160 15.16 29.82 -5.42
CA LEU A 160 16.60 29.62 -5.49
C LEU A 160 17.37 30.93 -5.39
N HIS A 161 16.92 31.96 -6.13
CA HIS A 161 17.58 33.26 -6.14
C HIS A 161 17.61 33.87 -4.75
N GLN A 162 16.48 33.87 -4.04
CA GLN A 162 16.36 34.41 -2.69
C GLN A 162 17.23 33.62 -1.69
N ALA A 163 17.20 32.30 -1.75
CA ALA A 163 17.97 31.44 -0.86
C ALA A 163 19.50 31.59 -1.04
N ASN A 164 19.94 32.01 -2.22
CA ASN A 164 21.35 32.20 -2.54
C ASN A 164 21.78 33.68 -2.54
N GLY A 165 21.08 34.50 -1.74
CA GLY A 165 21.48 35.87 -1.44
C GLY A 165 21.01 36.94 -2.43
N GLY A 166 20.12 36.60 -3.37
CA GLY A 166 19.36 37.58 -4.15
C GLY A 166 20.18 38.48 -5.09
N ARG A 167 21.46 38.17 -5.32
CA ARG A 167 22.36 39.02 -6.11
C ARG A 167 21.97 39.00 -7.59
N ARG A 168 22.12 40.14 -8.25
CA ARG A 168 21.84 40.30 -9.68
C ARG A 168 23.07 40.84 -10.40
N LEU A 169 23.18 40.48 -11.67
CA LEU A 169 24.09 41.08 -12.62
C LEU A 169 23.61 42.50 -12.98
N PRO A 170 24.49 43.36 -13.53
CA PRO A 170 24.11 44.71 -13.96
C PRO A 170 22.97 44.76 -14.99
N ASN A 171 22.78 43.69 -15.77
CA ASN A 171 21.67 43.54 -16.71
C ASN A 171 20.34 43.14 -16.05
N GLY A 172 20.31 43.02 -14.72
CA GLY A 172 19.14 42.64 -13.95
C GLY A 172 18.93 41.14 -13.81
N ASN A 173 19.66 40.28 -14.51
CA ASN A 173 19.51 38.83 -14.37
C ASN A 173 20.04 38.31 -13.02
N PRO A 174 19.45 37.27 -12.44
CA PRO A 174 19.99 36.62 -11.25
C PRO A 174 21.43 36.15 -11.47
N LEU A 175 22.30 36.41 -10.49
CA LEU A 175 23.69 35.96 -10.52
C LEU A 175 23.75 34.46 -10.18
N VAL A 176 24.27 33.66 -11.09
CA VAL A 176 24.55 32.23 -10.92
C VAL A 176 25.99 31.98 -11.34
N MET A 177 26.79 31.41 -10.44
CA MET A 177 28.22 31.14 -10.68
C MET A 177 28.43 29.66 -10.97
N ALA A 178 28.96 29.35 -12.15
CA ALA A 178 29.34 27.99 -12.50
C ALA A 178 30.42 27.45 -11.54
N GLY A 179 30.39 26.14 -11.29
CA GLY A 179 31.32 25.44 -10.40
C GLY A 179 31.08 25.70 -8.91
N THR A 180 30.00 26.40 -8.54
CA THR A 180 29.65 26.65 -7.14
C THR A 180 28.49 25.76 -6.69
N ALA A 181 28.51 25.38 -5.41
CA ALA A 181 27.37 24.75 -4.77
C ALA A 181 26.39 25.84 -4.31
N ILE A 182 25.14 25.76 -4.78
CA ILE A 182 24.05 26.62 -4.34
C ILE A 182 23.14 25.88 -3.38
N VAL A 183 22.52 26.60 -2.45
CA VAL A 183 21.45 26.07 -1.61
C VAL A 183 20.20 25.90 -2.46
N VAL A 184 19.56 24.74 -2.38
CA VAL A 184 18.27 24.49 -3.02
C VAL A 184 17.29 24.25 -1.88
N PRO A 185 16.44 25.21 -1.50
CA PRO A 185 15.37 24.94 -0.54
C PRO A 185 14.33 24.10 -1.26
N ARG A 186 14.01 22.88 -0.85
CA ARG A 186 12.88 22.20 -1.50
C ARG A 186 11.55 22.62 -0.86
#